data_AF-A0A1G0Y112-F1
#
_entry.id   AF-A0A1G0Y112-F1
#
_cell.length_a   1.000
_cell.length_b   1.000
_cell.length_c   1.000
_cell.angle_alpha   90.00
_cell.angle_beta   90.00
_cell.angle_gamma   90.00
#
_symmetry.space_group_name_H-M   'P 1'
#
loop_
_entity.id
_entity.type
_entity.pdbx_description
1 polymer ?
#
loop_
_entity_poly.entity_id
_entity_poly.type
_entity_poly.pdbx_seq_one_letter_code
_entity_poly.pdbx_strand_id
1 'polypeptide(L)'
;MMIKENLKSTVYDLSEKIGCRPPGSWKELEAAQYLKGRLAEFGVEGLIESFPSASHLAEKSVISVCGKTFDSMPSQFSAPGNISGNIFFLGHENNKTFSQEENLSGKIGLLMPSASLSIPEKIDYLLALESQGIEALIVVSPYMDTIQPKSVRYPEIKSLPIAVVSWRTGVELARLNGHNARLEVIHEDKKRSESVNLTVGIAGKSKKWITVSAHMDSAAGCPGALDNAGGSAMLLELVRHFKGMDLRNTVYFVFTGSEEYGMQDMCGAGSEAFYRSREGDIENCVAHIEIDDIGNFLGMPEIDWAGPDAFLKKVRMAAENTSYLFNRKNLPSCDHGAAIKRGIPYMWLTDALFERPVYHSPEDNIDFFDFEKAASYFQFLSKAVESLASSEIFYPYVREGNLLIRPARFSDLSSIFEINKQAFGPVSMARMAEDFFGEKLGDKNWYDYKGADVANQCRSNIYQIIVCEVATRVVAYATASYDFAKGIAEIGNNAVDPDFQGRGIGKAMQKEIARRMDEEGFTKLKVSTLSVDIPAQKIYEKLGYVKYCENINYLKKLEK
;
A
#
# COMPACT_ATOMS: atom_id res chain seq x y z
N MET A 1 -17.15 -11.75 26.53
CA MET A 1 -17.94 -12.99 26.37
C MET A 1 -18.71 -13.02 25.05
N MET A 2 -19.54 -12.02 24.69
CA MET A 2 -20.30 -12.06 23.42
C MET A 2 -19.46 -11.80 22.15
N ILE A 3 -18.53 -10.83 22.16
CA ILE A 3 -17.68 -10.53 20.99
C ILE A 3 -16.87 -11.76 20.55
N LYS A 4 -16.20 -12.42 21.50
CA LYS A 4 -15.39 -13.62 21.24
C LYS A 4 -16.18 -14.72 20.50
N GLU A 5 -17.37 -15.06 20.98
CA GLU A 5 -18.17 -16.11 20.37
C GLU A 5 -18.66 -15.71 18.96
N ASN A 6 -18.99 -14.43 18.76
CA ASN A 6 -19.35 -13.93 17.42
C ASN A 6 -18.16 -13.96 16.45
N LEU A 7 -16.96 -13.59 16.93
CA LEU A 7 -15.72 -13.72 16.14
C LEU A 7 -15.49 -15.19 15.78
N LYS A 8 -15.60 -16.10 16.75
CA LYS A 8 -15.43 -17.54 16.53
C LYS A 8 -16.37 -18.07 15.45
N SER A 9 -17.65 -17.72 15.50
CA SER A 9 -18.61 -18.14 14.48
C SER A 9 -18.25 -17.59 13.10
N THR A 10 -17.95 -16.29 13.01
CA THR A 10 -17.69 -15.63 11.72
C THR A 10 -16.39 -16.10 11.08
N VAL A 11 -15.30 -16.18 11.86
CA VAL A 11 -14.00 -16.65 11.37
C VAL A 11 -14.15 -18.10 10.88
N TYR A 12 -14.81 -18.97 11.66
CA TYR A 12 -15.06 -20.35 11.24
C TYR A 12 -15.85 -20.44 9.93
N ASP A 13 -16.92 -19.65 9.78
CA ASP A 13 -17.72 -19.67 8.56
C ASP A 13 -16.93 -19.17 7.34
N LEU A 14 -16.10 -18.13 7.50
CA LEU A 14 -15.27 -17.59 6.43
C LEU A 14 -14.10 -18.52 6.07
N SER A 15 -13.30 -18.96 7.05
CA SER A 15 -12.06 -19.71 6.79
C SER A 15 -12.28 -21.20 6.63
N GLU A 16 -13.27 -21.81 7.28
CA GLU A 16 -13.44 -23.27 7.27
C GLU A 16 -14.61 -23.72 6.38
N LYS A 17 -15.78 -23.04 6.46
CA LYS A 17 -16.95 -23.44 5.64
C LYS A 17 -16.88 -22.89 4.22
N ILE A 18 -16.63 -21.60 4.07
CA ILE A 18 -16.45 -20.98 2.75
C ILE A 18 -15.08 -21.37 2.22
N GLY A 19 -14.04 -21.27 3.05
CA GLY A 19 -12.68 -21.67 2.72
C GLY A 19 -11.90 -20.57 2.02
N CYS A 20 -10.91 -20.99 1.23
CA CYS A 20 -10.10 -20.11 0.41
C CYS A 20 -10.97 -19.22 -0.48
N ARG A 21 -10.70 -17.92 -0.48
CA ARG A 21 -11.55 -16.89 -1.09
C ARG A 21 -10.70 -15.93 -1.93
N PRO A 22 -10.00 -16.44 -2.98
CA PRO A 22 -9.04 -15.66 -3.74
C PRO A 22 -9.66 -14.55 -4.59
N PRO A 23 -8.86 -13.53 -4.97
CA PRO A 23 -9.33 -12.39 -5.76
C PRO A 23 -10.15 -12.78 -6.99
N GLY A 24 -11.34 -12.19 -7.10
CA GLY A 24 -12.23 -12.35 -8.25
C GLY A 24 -12.79 -13.76 -8.43
N SER A 25 -12.74 -14.61 -7.39
CA SER A 25 -13.34 -15.95 -7.38
C SER A 25 -14.82 -15.92 -7.02
N TRP A 26 -15.50 -17.06 -7.18
CA TRP A 26 -16.86 -17.25 -6.67
C TRP A 26 -16.91 -17.32 -5.14
N LYS A 27 -15.86 -17.82 -4.50
CA LYS A 27 -15.73 -17.89 -3.04
C LYS A 27 -15.61 -16.52 -2.39
N GLU A 28 -14.94 -15.58 -3.03
CA GLU A 28 -14.92 -14.17 -2.60
C GLU A 28 -16.34 -13.55 -2.64
N LEU A 29 -17.12 -13.82 -3.69
CA LEU A 29 -18.52 -13.36 -3.77
C LEU A 29 -19.40 -14.03 -2.71
N GLU A 30 -19.21 -15.33 -2.48
CA GLU A 30 -19.89 -16.08 -1.42
C GLU A 30 -19.62 -15.47 -0.04
N ALA A 31 -18.36 -15.10 0.25
CA ALA A 31 -17.99 -14.37 1.46
C ALA A 31 -18.71 -13.03 1.59
N ALA A 32 -18.75 -12.22 0.53
CA ALA A 32 -19.49 -10.95 0.52
C ALA A 32 -21.00 -11.15 0.79
N GLN A 33 -21.60 -12.19 0.19
CA GLN A 33 -23.01 -12.52 0.39
C GLN A 33 -23.29 -13.03 1.81
N TYR A 34 -22.41 -13.87 2.35
CA TYR A 34 -22.48 -14.33 3.74
C TYR A 34 -22.42 -13.14 4.71
N LEU A 35 -21.41 -12.28 4.59
CA LEU A 35 -21.25 -11.09 5.43
C LEU A 35 -22.46 -10.16 5.32
N LYS A 36 -23.01 -9.97 4.12
CA LYS A 36 -24.27 -9.23 3.89
C LYS A 36 -25.46 -9.87 4.63
N GLY A 37 -25.54 -11.20 4.64
CA GLY A 37 -26.53 -11.93 5.43
C GLY A 37 -26.39 -11.66 6.93
N ARG A 38 -25.15 -11.71 7.46
CA ARG A 38 -24.86 -11.40 8.88
C ARG A 38 -25.24 -9.97 9.26
N LEU A 39 -25.00 -9.00 8.37
CA LEU A 39 -25.45 -7.62 8.56
C LEU A 39 -26.98 -7.51 8.64
N ALA A 40 -27.69 -8.26 7.79
CA ALA A 40 -29.16 -8.27 7.78
C ALA A 40 -29.75 -8.84 9.08
N GLU A 41 -29.08 -9.81 9.74
CA GLU A 41 -29.45 -10.30 11.08
C GLU A 41 -29.41 -9.18 12.12
N PHE A 42 -28.48 -8.23 11.97
CA PHE A 42 -28.41 -7.03 12.82
C PHE A 42 -29.42 -5.97 12.41
N GLY A 43 -30.18 -6.15 11.32
CA GLY A 43 -31.05 -5.15 10.72
C GLY A 43 -30.27 -3.99 10.10
N VAL A 44 -29.11 -4.27 9.51
CA VAL A 44 -28.27 -3.32 8.77
C VAL A 44 -28.20 -3.75 7.31
N GLU A 45 -28.42 -2.82 6.40
CA GLU A 45 -28.29 -3.09 4.96
C GLU A 45 -26.86 -2.85 4.49
N GLY A 46 -26.29 -3.84 3.81
CA GLY A 46 -25.00 -3.73 3.13
C GLY A 46 -25.15 -3.70 1.61
N LEU A 47 -24.36 -2.86 0.96
CA LEU A 47 -24.30 -2.74 -0.50
C LEU A 47 -23.11 -3.53 -1.04
N ILE A 48 -23.36 -4.47 -1.95
CA ILE A 48 -22.30 -5.16 -2.69
C ILE A 48 -22.01 -4.33 -3.94
N GLU A 49 -20.80 -3.82 -4.08
CA GLU A 49 -20.33 -2.99 -5.18
C GLU A 49 -19.29 -3.76 -6.01
N SER A 50 -19.62 -4.13 -7.25
CA SER A 50 -18.66 -4.79 -8.16
C SER A 50 -17.65 -3.80 -8.74
N PHE A 51 -16.43 -4.27 -8.98
CA PHE A 51 -15.41 -3.54 -9.72
C PHE A 51 -14.52 -4.47 -10.56
N PRO A 52 -13.90 -3.97 -11.66
CA PRO A 52 -13.01 -4.79 -12.48
C PRO A 52 -11.81 -5.30 -11.67
N SER A 53 -11.58 -6.61 -11.71
CA SER A 53 -10.40 -7.24 -11.11
C SER A 53 -10.03 -8.53 -11.87
N ALA A 54 -8.79 -8.98 -11.70
CA ALA A 54 -8.38 -10.29 -12.17
C ALA A 54 -9.11 -11.39 -11.38
N SER A 55 -9.43 -12.50 -12.05
CA SER A 55 -9.97 -13.69 -11.39
C SER A 55 -8.88 -14.73 -11.22
N HIS A 56 -8.72 -15.22 -10.00
CA HIS A 56 -7.99 -16.44 -9.75
C HIS A 56 -8.83 -17.64 -10.18
N LEU A 57 -8.29 -18.47 -11.07
CA LEU A 57 -8.98 -19.66 -11.60
C LEU A 57 -8.22 -20.97 -11.33
N ALA A 58 -6.96 -20.91 -10.90
CA ALA A 58 -6.13 -22.10 -10.83
C ALA A 58 -6.41 -22.92 -9.57
N GLU A 59 -7.05 -24.08 -9.70
CA GLU A 59 -7.50 -24.88 -8.56
C GLU A 59 -6.46 -25.91 -8.11
N LYS A 60 -5.72 -26.48 -9.07
CA LYS A 60 -4.83 -27.61 -8.81
C LYS A 60 -3.60 -27.58 -9.70
N SER A 61 -2.48 -28.05 -9.16
CA SER A 61 -1.28 -28.38 -9.92
C SER A 61 -0.83 -29.83 -9.69
N VAL A 62 -0.16 -30.41 -10.68
CA VAL A 62 0.49 -31.72 -10.58
C VAL A 62 1.89 -31.62 -11.21
N ILE A 63 2.91 -31.96 -10.44
CA ILE A 63 4.29 -32.06 -10.92
C ILE A 63 4.71 -33.52 -10.86
N SER A 64 5.20 -34.07 -11.97
CA SER A 64 5.76 -35.42 -12.01
C SER A 64 7.10 -35.47 -12.72
N VAL A 65 8.08 -36.16 -12.12
CA VAL A 65 9.44 -36.33 -12.64
C VAL A 65 9.86 -37.77 -12.45
N CYS A 66 10.35 -38.43 -13.51
CA CYS A 66 10.79 -39.84 -13.44
C CYS A 66 9.75 -40.80 -12.83
N GLY A 67 8.45 -40.55 -13.05
CA GLY A 67 7.36 -41.35 -12.49
C GLY A 67 7.00 -41.08 -11.02
N LYS A 68 7.71 -40.18 -10.32
CA LYS A 68 7.36 -39.68 -8.99
C LYS A 68 6.52 -38.40 -9.11
N THR A 69 5.46 -38.28 -8.31
CA THR A 69 4.68 -37.04 -8.17
C THR A 69 5.16 -36.25 -6.95
N PHE A 70 5.10 -34.92 -7.04
CA PHE A 70 5.51 -34.01 -5.98
C PHE A 70 4.34 -33.13 -5.55
N ASP A 71 4.24 -32.88 -4.23
CA ASP A 71 3.24 -31.98 -3.67
C ASP A 71 3.47 -30.56 -4.18
N SER A 72 2.39 -29.94 -4.66
CA SER A 72 2.42 -28.62 -5.27
C SER A 72 1.07 -27.94 -5.16
N MET A 73 1.06 -26.61 -5.29
CA MET A 73 -0.14 -25.80 -5.47
C MET A 73 0.06 -24.87 -6.66
N PRO A 74 -1.00 -24.51 -7.41
CA PRO A 74 -0.85 -23.51 -8.46
C PRO A 74 -0.55 -22.15 -7.83
N SER A 75 0.30 -21.36 -8.49
CA SER A 75 0.53 -19.97 -8.12
C SER A 75 -0.74 -19.14 -8.35
N GLN A 76 -0.93 -18.09 -7.55
CA GLN A 76 -2.06 -17.19 -7.71
C GLN A 76 -2.08 -16.57 -9.13
N PHE A 77 -3.19 -16.73 -9.86
CA PHE A 77 -3.37 -16.31 -11.26
C PHE A 77 -2.55 -17.09 -12.30
N SER A 78 -1.93 -18.22 -11.93
CA SER A 78 -1.25 -19.10 -12.90
C SER A 78 -2.14 -19.40 -14.10
N ALA A 79 -1.56 -19.42 -15.31
CA ALA A 79 -2.26 -19.92 -16.49
C ALA A 79 -2.51 -21.44 -16.40
N PRO A 80 -3.52 -22.00 -17.11
CA PRO A 80 -3.70 -23.44 -17.20
C PRO A 80 -2.74 -24.02 -18.23
N GLY A 81 -2.40 -25.29 -18.10
CA GLY A 81 -1.56 -25.95 -19.09
C GLY A 81 -1.13 -27.34 -18.66
N ASN A 82 -0.68 -28.14 -19.62
CA ASN A 82 -0.11 -29.47 -19.40
C ASN A 82 1.16 -29.57 -20.23
N ILE A 83 2.29 -29.27 -19.58
CA ILE A 83 3.59 -29.07 -20.21
C ILE A 83 4.49 -30.24 -19.87
N SER A 84 5.25 -30.71 -20.85
CA SER A 84 6.35 -31.66 -20.65
C SER A 84 7.65 -31.02 -21.11
N GLY A 85 8.67 -31.04 -20.28
CA GLY A 85 9.95 -30.38 -20.55
C GLY A 85 11.01 -30.78 -19.54
N ASN A 86 12.25 -30.38 -19.78
CA ASN A 86 13.35 -30.69 -18.85
C ASN A 86 13.38 -29.66 -17.72
N ILE A 87 13.54 -30.12 -16.48
CA ILE A 87 13.75 -29.20 -15.35
C ILE A 87 15.02 -28.39 -15.60
N PHE A 88 14.93 -27.08 -15.38
CA PHE A 88 16.05 -26.17 -15.50
C PHE A 88 16.10 -25.23 -14.30
N PHE A 89 17.14 -25.36 -13.48
CA PHE A 89 17.33 -24.50 -12.31
C PHE A 89 17.76 -23.10 -12.74
N LEU A 90 16.84 -22.14 -12.60
CA LEU A 90 17.03 -20.73 -13.01
C LEU A 90 17.84 -19.93 -11.98
N GLY A 91 17.95 -20.42 -10.75
CA GLY A 91 18.54 -19.70 -9.63
C GLY A 91 17.54 -18.79 -8.92
N HIS A 92 18.08 -17.73 -8.33
CA HIS A 92 17.30 -16.71 -7.61
C HIS A 92 17.00 -15.54 -8.54
N GLU A 93 15.86 -14.85 -8.41
CA GLU A 93 15.51 -13.73 -9.31
C GLU A 93 16.59 -12.64 -9.35
N ASN A 94 17.27 -12.39 -8.22
CA ASN A 94 18.41 -11.46 -8.14
C ASN A 94 19.72 -12.01 -8.71
N ASN A 95 19.85 -13.32 -8.88
CA ASN A 95 21.07 -13.99 -9.28
C ASN A 95 20.77 -15.24 -10.10
N LYS A 96 20.65 -15.02 -11.41
CA LYS A 96 20.30 -16.04 -12.39
C LYS A 96 21.50 -16.95 -12.66
N THR A 97 21.25 -18.23 -12.92
CA THR A 97 22.28 -19.23 -13.27
C THR A 97 22.61 -19.28 -14.77
N PHE A 98 21.95 -18.47 -15.59
CA PHE A 98 21.99 -18.53 -17.04
C PHE A 98 22.20 -17.13 -17.66
N SER A 99 22.67 -17.10 -18.91
CA SER A 99 22.92 -15.85 -19.64
C SER A 99 21.63 -15.27 -20.21
N GLN A 100 21.65 -13.99 -20.58
CA GLN A 100 20.49 -13.34 -21.19
C GLN A 100 20.11 -13.91 -22.58
N GLU A 101 21.03 -14.62 -23.23
CA GLU A 101 20.85 -15.22 -24.56
C GLU A 101 20.52 -16.73 -24.50
N GLU A 102 20.38 -17.29 -23.30
CA GLU A 102 20.05 -18.71 -23.12
C GLU A 102 18.68 -19.02 -23.73
N ASN A 103 18.63 -20.05 -24.60
CA ASN A 103 17.37 -20.56 -25.11
C ASN A 103 16.68 -21.43 -24.04
N LEU A 104 15.47 -21.07 -23.65
CA LEU A 104 14.68 -21.76 -22.62
C LEU A 104 13.59 -22.69 -23.18
N SER A 105 13.50 -22.83 -24.50
CA SER A 105 12.54 -23.71 -25.19
C SER A 105 12.59 -25.15 -24.66
N GLY A 106 11.42 -25.74 -24.39
CA GLY A 106 11.29 -27.11 -23.87
C GLY A 106 11.76 -27.30 -22.42
N LYS A 107 11.97 -26.21 -21.66
CA LYS A 107 12.39 -26.25 -20.25
C LYS A 107 11.24 -25.86 -19.31
N ILE A 108 11.22 -26.49 -18.14
CA ILE A 108 10.40 -26.13 -16.99
C ILE A 108 11.33 -25.52 -15.94
N GLY A 109 11.17 -24.22 -15.68
CA GLY A 109 12.10 -23.46 -14.85
C GLY A 109 11.85 -23.67 -13.36
N LEU A 110 12.88 -24.02 -12.59
CA LEU A 110 12.83 -24.04 -11.12
C LEU A 110 13.40 -22.70 -10.59
N LEU A 111 12.54 -21.89 -9.99
CA LEU A 111 12.79 -20.50 -9.63
C LEU A 111 12.73 -20.26 -8.11
N MET A 112 13.71 -19.53 -7.58
CA MET A 112 13.67 -19.00 -6.21
C MET A 112 13.28 -17.50 -6.24
N PRO A 113 12.12 -17.13 -5.65
CA PRO A 113 11.64 -15.75 -5.67
C PRO A 113 12.47 -14.83 -4.77
N SER A 114 12.54 -13.56 -5.13
CA SER A 114 13.26 -12.52 -4.39
C SER A 114 12.30 -11.63 -3.60
N ALA A 115 12.65 -11.31 -2.36
CA ALA A 115 11.93 -10.29 -1.59
C ALA A 115 12.37 -8.84 -1.93
N SER A 116 13.48 -8.66 -2.65
CA SER A 116 14.07 -7.32 -2.88
C SER A 116 13.66 -6.65 -4.18
N LEU A 117 13.08 -7.39 -5.13
CA LEU A 117 12.58 -6.83 -6.38
C LEU A 117 11.18 -6.24 -6.18
N SER A 118 10.93 -5.10 -6.81
CA SER A 118 9.59 -4.53 -6.92
C SER A 118 8.68 -5.42 -7.79
N ILE A 119 7.37 -5.24 -7.65
CA ILE A 119 6.38 -5.99 -8.43
C ILE A 119 6.59 -5.81 -9.95
N PRO A 120 6.78 -4.59 -10.48
CA PRO A 120 7.10 -4.41 -11.91
C PRO A 120 8.36 -5.14 -12.36
N GLU A 121 9.45 -5.10 -11.57
CA GLU A 121 10.69 -5.81 -11.91
C GLU A 121 10.50 -7.33 -11.97
N LYS A 122 9.64 -7.89 -11.11
CA LYS A 122 9.29 -9.31 -11.15
C LYS A 122 8.45 -9.66 -12.37
N ILE A 123 7.49 -8.81 -12.73
CA ILE A 123 6.68 -8.99 -13.95
C ILE A 123 7.60 -8.96 -15.18
N ASP A 124 8.47 -7.95 -15.28
CA ASP A 124 9.44 -7.82 -16.38
C ASP A 124 10.37 -9.03 -16.46
N TYR A 125 10.82 -9.54 -15.30
CA TYR A 125 11.63 -10.75 -15.24
C TYR A 125 10.90 -11.96 -15.82
N LEU A 126 9.65 -12.20 -15.42
CA LEU A 126 8.87 -13.35 -15.89
C LEU A 126 8.51 -13.23 -17.38
N LEU A 127 8.16 -12.03 -17.85
CA LEU A 127 7.93 -11.77 -19.28
C LEU A 127 9.21 -11.99 -20.10
N ALA A 128 10.38 -11.65 -19.57
CA ALA A 128 11.65 -11.94 -20.21
C ALA A 128 11.89 -13.46 -20.33
N LEU A 129 11.57 -14.24 -19.31
CA LEU A 129 11.65 -15.72 -19.39
C LEU A 129 10.70 -16.28 -20.46
N GLU A 130 9.45 -15.80 -20.54
CA GLU A 130 8.51 -16.19 -21.59
C GLU A 130 9.08 -15.87 -22.98
N SER A 131 9.69 -14.68 -23.17
CA SER A 131 10.29 -14.28 -24.44
C SER A 131 11.50 -15.15 -24.86
N GLN A 132 12.17 -15.77 -23.89
CA GLN A 132 13.28 -16.72 -24.10
C GLN A 132 12.78 -18.15 -24.35
N GLY A 133 11.47 -18.40 -24.30
CA GLY A 133 10.84 -19.67 -24.62
C GLY A 133 10.62 -20.61 -23.43
N ILE A 134 10.68 -20.14 -22.18
CA ILE A 134 10.34 -20.99 -21.03
C ILE A 134 8.89 -21.50 -21.16
N GLU A 135 8.63 -22.77 -20.85
CA GLU A 135 7.30 -23.38 -21.08
C GLU A 135 6.43 -23.41 -19.82
N ALA A 136 7.04 -23.50 -18.63
CA ALA A 136 6.37 -23.47 -17.33
C ALA A 136 7.36 -23.14 -16.21
N LEU A 137 6.85 -22.78 -15.02
CA LEU A 137 7.65 -22.53 -13.83
C LEU A 137 7.22 -23.37 -12.62
N ILE A 138 8.22 -23.77 -11.84
CA ILE A 138 8.10 -24.29 -10.48
C ILE A 138 8.76 -23.28 -9.55
N VAL A 139 7.98 -22.63 -8.71
CA VAL A 139 8.45 -21.63 -7.74
C VAL A 139 8.66 -22.30 -6.38
N VAL A 140 9.78 -21.99 -5.74
CA VAL A 140 10.12 -22.55 -4.42
C VAL A 140 9.64 -21.59 -3.32
N SER A 141 8.81 -22.10 -2.41
CA SER A 141 8.37 -21.36 -1.22
C SER A 141 9.54 -21.11 -0.26
N PRO A 142 9.51 -20.03 0.54
CA PRO A 142 10.56 -19.75 1.52
C PRO A 142 10.52 -20.68 2.73
N TYR A 143 9.50 -21.52 2.87
CA TYR A 143 9.28 -22.40 4.03
C TYR A 143 9.66 -23.85 3.73
N MET A 144 10.16 -24.56 4.75
CA MET A 144 10.68 -25.94 4.63
C MET A 144 9.66 -26.90 4.01
N ASP A 145 8.45 -26.93 4.57
CA ASP A 145 7.44 -27.94 4.27
C ASP A 145 6.09 -27.33 3.82
N THR A 146 5.90 -26.03 4.04
CA THR A 146 4.69 -25.28 3.66
C THR A 146 4.80 -24.69 2.25
N ILE A 147 3.68 -24.66 1.52
CA ILE A 147 3.58 -24.09 0.17
C ILE A 147 2.87 -22.73 0.24
N GLN A 148 3.54 -21.68 -0.21
CA GLN A 148 3.01 -20.31 -0.25
C GLN A 148 2.78 -19.87 -1.71
N PRO A 149 1.56 -20.03 -2.27
CA PRO A 149 1.30 -19.81 -3.70
C PRO A 149 1.29 -18.34 -4.16
N LYS A 150 1.47 -17.38 -3.24
CA LYS A 150 1.42 -15.93 -3.52
C LYS A 150 2.78 -15.31 -3.90
N SER A 151 3.89 -16.05 -3.83
CA SER A 151 5.22 -15.50 -4.16
C SER A 151 5.35 -15.02 -5.60
N VAL A 152 4.59 -15.64 -6.52
CA VAL A 152 4.27 -15.13 -7.86
C VAL A 152 2.75 -15.01 -7.93
N ARG A 153 2.23 -13.86 -8.34
CA ARG A 153 0.79 -13.55 -8.29
C ARG A 153 0.34 -12.51 -9.32
N TYR A 154 0.87 -12.57 -10.54
CA TYR A 154 0.73 -11.47 -11.50
C TYR A 154 -0.22 -11.87 -12.65
N PRO A 155 -1.43 -11.29 -12.73
CA PRO A 155 -2.35 -11.56 -13.84
C PRO A 155 -1.85 -11.03 -15.19
N GLU A 156 -0.78 -10.23 -15.20
CA GLU A 156 -0.02 -9.83 -16.38
C GLU A 156 0.64 -11.03 -17.10
N ILE A 157 0.95 -12.10 -16.36
CA ILE A 157 1.53 -13.34 -16.89
C ILE A 157 0.39 -14.25 -17.35
N LYS A 158 0.04 -14.18 -18.63
CA LYS A 158 -1.20 -14.76 -19.18
C LYS A 158 -1.06 -16.19 -19.69
N SER A 159 0.15 -16.59 -20.07
CA SER A 159 0.40 -17.84 -20.80
C SER A 159 1.10 -18.90 -19.97
N LEU A 160 1.92 -18.50 -18.99
CA LEU A 160 2.80 -19.41 -18.28
C LEU A 160 2.08 -20.20 -17.18
N PRO A 161 2.08 -21.54 -17.22
CA PRO A 161 1.68 -22.37 -16.09
C PRO A 161 2.75 -22.31 -15.00
N ILE A 162 2.33 -22.01 -13.77
CA ILE A 162 3.20 -21.81 -12.62
C ILE A 162 2.66 -22.61 -11.44
N ALA A 163 3.46 -23.57 -10.98
CA ALA A 163 3.22 -24.31 -9.74
C ALA A 163 4.20 -23.87 -8.66
N VAL A 164 3.82 -24.03 -7.40
CA VAL A 164 4.62 -23.68 -6.23
C VAL A 164 4.82 -24.93 -5.38
N VAL A 165 6.02 -25.09 -4.84
CA VAL A 165 6.41 -26.22 -3.99
C VAL A 165 7.04 -25.72 -2.69
N SER A 166 7.15 -26.60 -1.69
CA SER A 166 7.90 -26.31 -0.46
C SER A 166 9.40 -26.23 -0.76
N TRP A 167 10.17 -25.62 0.15
CA TRP A 167 11.62 -25.55 0.02
C TRP A 167 12.26 -26.94 -0.11
N ARG A 168 11.83 -27.91 0.70
CA ARG A 168 12.34 -29.29 0.65
C ARG A 168 12.12 -29.93 -0.71
N THR A 169 10.90 -29.78 -1.26
CA THR A 169 10.57 -30.27 -2.61
C THR A 169 11.36 -29.53 -3.68
N GLY A 170 11.57 -28.22 -3.55
CA GLY A 170 12.43 -27.44 -4.45
C GLY A 170 13.86 -27.98 -4.50
N VAL A 171 14.44 -28.35 -3.35
CA VAL A 171 15.77 -28.97 -3.30
C VAL A 171 15.79 -30.36 -3.95
N GLU A 172 14.74 -31.16 -3.80
CA GLU A 172 14.63 -32.45 -4.52
C GLU A 172 14.58 -32.25 -6.03
N LEU A 173 13.77 -31.32 -6.52
CA LEU A 173 13.65 -31.01 -7.94
C LEU A 173 14.93 -30.42 -8.52
N ALA A 174 15.67 -29.61 -7.75
CA ALA A 174 16.96 -29.06 -8.18
C ALA A 174 18.00 -30.18 -8.44
N ARG A 175 17.98 -31.27 -7.67
CA ARG A 175 18.83 -32.45 -7.92
C ARG A 175 18.45 -33.21 -9.20
N LEU A 176 17.22 -33.01 -9.67
CA LEU A 176 16.68 -33.59 -10.90
C LEU A 176 16.83 -32.65 -12.10
N ASN A 177 17.64 -31.58 -11.99
CA ASN A 177 17.95 -30.69 -13.11
C ASN A 177 18.34 -31.48 -14.37
N GLY A 178 17.76 -31.11 -15.52
CA GLY A 178 17.93 -31.79 -16.80
C GLY A 178 17.02 -33.00 -17.04
N HIS A 179 16.33 -33.52 -16.01
CA HIS A 179 15.39 -34.63 -16.19
C HIS A 179 14.07 -34.13 -16.77
N ASN A 180 13.41 -34.98 -17.56
CA ASN A 180 12.09 -34.70 -18.09
C ASN A 180 11.04 -34.72 -16.97
N ALA A 181 10.24 -33.66 -16.93
CA ALA A 181 9.16 -33.44 -16.01
C ALA A 181 7.88 -33.09 -16.77
N ARG A 182 6.75 -33.38 -16.14
CA ARG A 182 5.43 -32.90 -16.53
C ARG A 182 4.91 -31.97 -15.46
N LEU A 183 4.41 -30.81 -15.85
CA LEU A 183 3.70 -29.87 -15.01
C LEU A 183 2.31 -29.63 -15.61
N GLU A 184 1.29 -29.85 -14.79
CA GLU A 184 -0.10 -29.59 -15.15
C GLU A 184 -0.70 -28.58 -14.16
N VAL A 185 -1.37 -27.53 -14.67
CA VAL A 185 -2.21 -26.61 -13.91
C VAL A 185 -3.61 -26.66 -14.46
N ILE A 186 -4.59 -26.86 -13.58
CA ILE A 186 -6.00 -27.05 -13.89
C ILE A 186 -6.77 -25.83 -13.38
N HIS A 187 -7.66 -25.30 -14.22
CA HIS A 187 -8.52 -24.17 -13.89
C HIS A 187 -9.94 -24.59 -13.54
N GLU A 188 -10.62 -23.75 -12.75
CA GLU A 188 -12.07 -23.68 -12.69
C GLU A 188 -12.61 -23.17 -14.04
N ASP A 189 -13.70 -23.76 -14.52
CA ASP A 189 -14.31 -23.39 -15.80
C ASP A 189 -14.94 -21.98 -15.80
N LYS A 190 -15.24 -21.41 -14.64
CA LYS A 190 -16.11 -20.22 -14.50
C LYS A 190 -15.36 -18.98 -14.04
N LYS A 191 -15.00 -18.13 -14.99
CA LYS A 191 -14.42 -16.81 -14.73
C LYS A 191 -15.45 -15.74 -14.38
N ARG A 192 -15.15 -14.85 -13.43
CA ARG A 192 -15.94 -13.64 -13.13
C ARG A 192 -15.41 -12.38 -13.83
N SER A 193 -14.09 -12.16 -13.83
CA SER A 193 -13.43 -10.92 -14.31
C SER A 193 -13.80 -9.64 -13.54
N GLU A 194 -14.28 -9.81 -12.31
CA GLU A 194 -14.61 -8.75 -11.37
C GLU A 194 -14.40 -9.26 -9.94
N SER A 195 -14.15 -8.33 -9.02
CA SER A 195 -14.23 -8.54 -7.57
C SER A 195 -15.35 -7.65 -7.02
N VAL A 196 -15.61 -7.74 -5.72
CA VAL A 196 -16.69 -7.01 -5.05
C VAL A 196 -16.21 -6.42 -3.73
N ASN A 197 -16.73 -5.25 -3.37
CA ASN A 197 -16.71 -4.76 -1.99
C ASN A 197 -18.08 -4.97 -1.37
N LEU A 198 -18.14 -5.13 -0.05
CA LEU A 198 -19.37 -4.96 0.73
C LEU A 198 -19.23 -3.71 1.60
N THR A 199 -20.07 -2.70 1.34
CA THR A 199 -20.01 -1.40 2.00
C THR A 199 -21.23 -1.19 2.88
N VAL A 200 -21.01 -0.67 4.10
CA VAL A 200 -22.04 -0.27 5.06
C VAL A 200 -21.77 1.15 5.54
N GLY A 201 -22.78 2.03 5.48
CA GLY A 201 -22.68 3.39 6.00
C GLY A 201 -23.50 3.58 7.27
N ILE A 202 -22.86 3.97 8.37
CA ILE A 202 -23.54 4.51 9.55
C ILE A 202 -23.55 6.04 9.41
N ALA A 203 -24.72 6.59 9.09
CA ALA A 203 -24.86 8.01 8.75
C ALA A 203 -24.53 8.92 9.95
N GLY A 204 -23.69 9.92 9.70
CA GLY A 204 -23.45 11.02 10.65
C GLY A 204 -24.25 12.27 10.28
N LYS A 205 -24.10 13.32 11.10
CA LYS A 205 -24.76 14.63 10.91
C LYS A 205 -24.12 15.51 9.84
N SER A 206 -22.86 15.25 9.48
CA SER A 206 -22.09 16.05 8.53
C SER A 206 -21.89 15.31 7.19
N LYS A 207 -21.37 16.01 6.17
CA LYS A 207 -20.97 15.40 4.89
C LYS A 207 -19.64 14.65 4.97
N LYS A 208 -18.90 14.77 6.08
CA LYS A 208 -17.60 14.14 6.28
C LYS A 208 -17.76 12.68 6.64
N TRP A 209 -16.73 11.90 6.36
CA TRP A 209 -16.71 10.49 6.75
C TRP A 209 -15.34 10.02 7.20
N ILE A 210 -15.34 8.90 7.92
CA ILE A 210 -14.16 8.03 8.07
C ILE A 210 -14.42 6.70 7.38
N THR A 211 -13.35 6.01 7.00
CA THR A 211 -13.40 4.67 6.44
C THR A 211 -12.81 3.70 7.47
N VAL A 212 -13.46 2.56 7.67
CA VAL A 212 -12.95 1.43 8.46
C VAL A 212 -13.01 0.20 7.55
N SER A 213 -11.88 -0.46 7.28
CA SER A 213 -11.84 -1.61 6.38
C SER A 213 -11.16 -2.82 6.98
N ALA A 214 -11.52 -3.96 6.42
CA ALA A 214 -10.84 -5.24 6.53
C ALA A 214 -11.16 -5.99 5.24
N HIS A 215 -10.18 -6.64 4.64
CA HIS A 215 -10.45 -7.37 3.40
C HIS A 215 -11.07 -8.73 3.67
N MET A 216 -11.92 -9.14 2.74
CA MET A 216 -12.69 -10.37 2.80
C MET A 216 -12.23 -11.40 1.78
N ASP A 217 -11.26 -11.10 0.91
CA ASP A 217 -10.53 -12.12 0.15
C ASP A 217 -9.41 -12.73 0.99
N SER A 218 -8.78 -13.79 0.47
CA SER A 218 -7.58 -14.42 1.02
C SER A 218 -6.67 -14.86 -0.13
N ALA A 219 -5.39 -15.14 0.14
CA ALA A 219 -4.51 -15.67 -0.88
C ALA A 219 -5.04 -16.99 -1.48
N ALA A 220 -4.63 -17.30 -2.71
CA ALA A 220 -4.96 -18.60 -3.31
C ALA A 220 -4.54 -19.76 -2.39
N GLY A 221 -5.42 -20.75 -2.20
CA GLY A 221 -5.11 -21.90 -1.35
C GLY A 221 -4.93 -21.62 0.15
N CYS A 222 -5.21 -20.39 0.60
CA CYS A 222 -5.15 -19.95 1.98
C CYS A 222 -6.58 -19.86 2.56
N PRO A 223 -6.95 -20.62 3.61
CA PRO A 223 -8.23 -20.46 4.30
C PRO A 223 -8.41 -19.04 4.86
N GLY A 224 -7.31 -18.42 5.32
CA GLY A 224 -7.24 -17.00 5.64
C GLY A 224 -7.96 -16.65 6.92
N ALA A 225 -7.75 -17.44 7.98
CA ALA A 225 -8.35 -17.17 9.30
C ALA A 225 -7.74 -15.90 9.92
N LEU A 226 -6.42 -15.79 9.89
CA LEU A 226 -5.65 -14.63 10.30
C LEU A 226 -5.70 -13.54 9.22
N ASP A 227 -5.48 -13.92 7.95
CA ASP A 227 -5.43 -13.03 6.79
C ASP A 227 -6.60 -13.29 5.80
N ASN A 228 -7.74 -12.61 5.90
CA ASN A 228 -8.14 -11.69 6.96
C ASN A 228 -9.59 -11.91 7.45
N ALA A 229 -9.97 -13.17 7.70
CA ALA A 229 -11.28 -13.47 8.27
C ALA A 229 -11.45 -12.85 9.67
N GLY A 230 -10.36 -12.77 10.46
CA GLY A 230 -10.33 -12.11 11.76
C GLY A 230 -10.71 -10.63 11.70
N GLY A 231 -10.10 -9.86 10.80
CA GLY A 231 -10.43 -8.44 10.59
C GLY A 231 -11.85 -8.27 10.06
N SER A 232 -12.28 -9.09 9.10
CA SER A 232 -13.66 -9.11 8.62
C SER A 232 -14.67 -9.37 9.76
N ALA A 233 -14.38 -10.35 10.63
CA ALA A 233 -15.23 -10.63 11.78
C ALA A 233 -15.28 -9.47 12.78
N MET A 234 -14.14 -8.81 13.04
CA MET A 234 -14.08 -7.61 13.88
C MET A 234 -14.88 -6.45 13.28
N LEU A 235 -14.82 -6.27 11.96
CA LEU A 235 -15.54 -5.22 11.25
C LEU A 235 -17.06 -5.39 11.38
N LEU A 236 -17.58 -6.63 11.31
CA LEU A 236 -18.99 -6.94 11.58
C LEU A 236 -19.42 -6.53 13.00
N GLU A 237 -18.59 -6.82 14.00
CA GLU A 237 -18.89 -6.46 15.39
C GLU A 237 -18.86 -4.95 15.62
N LEU A 238 -17.97 -4.21 14.94
CA LEU A 238 -17.97 -2.76 14.96
C LEU A 238 -19.25 -2.21 14.30
N VAL A 239 -19.69 -2.73 13.16
CA VAL A 239 -20.97 -2.33 12.55
C VAL A 239 -22.13 -2.53 13.53
N ARG A 240 -22.18 -3.70 14.18
CA ARG A 240 -23.21 -4.03 15.19
C ARG A 240 -23.18 -3.04 16.37
N HIS A 241 -22.01 -2.61 16.78
CA HIS A 241 -21.83 -1.65 17.87
C HIS A 241 -22.27 -0.23 17.50
N PHE A 242 -21.88 0.25 16.32
CA PHE A 242 -22.14 1.62 15.87
C PHE A 242 -23.55 1.82 15.30
N LYS A 243 -24.29 0.75 15.02
CA LYS A 243 -25.66 0.84 14.52
C LYS A 243 -26.53 1.70 15.44
N GLY A 244 -27.08 2.79 14.89
CA GLY A 244 -28.02 3.68 15.59
C GLY A 244 -27.35 4.67 16.55
N MET A 245 -26.02 4.72 16.61
CA MET A 245 -25.31 5.75 17.37
C MET A 245 -25.43 7.11 16.70
N ASP A 246 -25.43 8.16 17.52
CA ASP A 246 -25.48 9.54 17.06
C ASP A 246 -24.07 10.07 16.76
N LEU A 247 -23.66 10.01 15.48
CA LEU A 247 -22.29 10.34 15.06
C LEU A 247 -22.21 11.70 14.37
N ARG A 248 -21.07 12.40 14.55
CA ARG A 248 -20.81 13.66 13.84
C ARG A 248 -20.57 13.40 12.35
N ASN A 249 -19.66 12.49 12.02
CA ASN A 249 -19.31 12.13 10.66
C ASN A 249 -19.79 10.71 10.35
N THR A 250 -20.08 10.46 9.07
CA THR A 250 -20.47 9.12 8.60
C THR A 250 -19.31 8.14 8.78
N VAL A 251 -19.61 6.91 9.17
CA VAL A 251 -18.62 5.82 9.22
C VAL A 251 -18.95 4.83 8.13
N TYR A 252 -18.05 4.70 7.14
CA TYR A 252 -18.14 3.63 6.14
C TYR A 252 -17.33 2.44 6.62
N PHE A 253 -18.00 1.33 6.88
CA PHE A 253 -17.38 0.03 7.08
C PHE A 253 -17.32 -0.68 5.72
N VAL A 254 -16.11 -1.02 5.28
CA VAL A 254 -15.87 -1.55 3.94
C VAL A 254 -15.15 -2.90 4.05
N PHE A 255 -15.85 -3.96 3.70
CA PHE A 255 -15.26 -5.28 3.48
C PHE A 255 -14.72 -5.29 2.06
N THR A 256 -13.42 -5.12 1.93
CA THR A 256 -12.73 -4.94 0.65
C THR A 256 -12.50 -6.29 -0.02
N GLY A 257 -12.75 -6.37 -1.32
CA GLY A 257 -12.34 -7.52 -2.14
C GLY A 257 -11.00 -7.29 -2.82
N SER A 258 -10.39 -8.37 -3.29
CA SER A 258 -9.17 -8.36 -4.09
C SER A 258 -8.03 -7.51 -3.49
N GLU A 259 -7.88 -7.47 -2.17
CA GLU A 259 -6.67 -6.94 -1.51
C GLU A 259 -5.46 -7.77 -1.95
N GLU A 260 -5.62 -9.09 -1.98
CA GLU A 260 -4.55 -10.08 -2.14
C GLU A 260 -3.92 -10.07 -3.54
N TYR A 261 -4.56 -9.38 -4.48
CA TYR A 261 -3.94 -9.03 -5.76
C TYR A 261 -2.83 -7.98 -5.54
N GLY A 262 -3.11 -6.93 -4.79
CA GLY A 262 -2.20 -5.82 -4.47
C GLY A 262 -1.81 -4.94 -5.66
N MET A 263 -2.33 -5.17 -6.88
CA MET A 263 -1.92 -4.46 -8.10
C MET A 263 -0.38 -4.36 -8.24
N GLN A 264 0.12 -3.43 -9.06
CA GLN A 264 1.56 -3.19 -9.20
C GLN A 264 2.12 -2.25 -8.12
N ASP A 265 1.26 -1.48 -7.45
CA ASP A 265 1.61 -0.48 -6.42
C ASP A 265 1.41 -1.01 -4.99
N MET A 266 1.18 -2.32 -4.84
CA MET A 266 0.90 -3.01 -3.57
C MET A 266 -0.37 -2.52 -2.85
N CYS A 267 -1.24 -1.74 -3.50
CA CYS A 267 -2.48 -1.26 -2.91
C CYS A 267 -3.64 -2.24 -3.19
N GLY A 268 -4.50 -2.44 -2.20
CA GLY A 268 -5.69 -3.27 -2.30
C GLY A 268 -6.66 -2.75 -3.36
N ALA A 269 -7.08 -3.63 -4.28
CA ALA A 269 -7.91 -3.23 -5.42
C ALA A 269 -9.32 -2.78 -4.98
N GLY A 270 -9.88 -3.44 -3.97
CA GLY A 270 -11.18 -3.08 -3.38
C GLY A 270 -11.16 -1.69 -2.76
N SER A 271 -10.17 -1.38 -1.91
CA SER A 271 -10.03 -0.04 -1.33
C SER A 271 -9.84 1.03 -2.41
N GLU A 272 -9.02 0.76 -3.44
CA GLU A 272 -8.85 1.69 -4.57
C GLU A 272 -10.18 1.94 -5.31
N ALA A 273 -10.99 0.91 -5.55
CA ALA A 273 -12.32 1.05 -6.16
C ALA A 273 -13.29 1.87 -5.28
N PHE A 274 -13.28 1.66 -3.96
CA PHE A 274 -14.08 2.40 -3.01
C PHE A 274 -13.77 3.91 -3.04
N TYR A 275 -12.48 4.28 -3.00
CA TYR A 275 -12.09 5.69 -3.04
C TYR A 275 -12.29 6.31 -4.43
N ARG A 276 -12.01 5.58 -5.52
CA ARG A 276 -12.18 6.09 -6.89
C ARG A 276 -13.62 6.50 -7.20
N SER A 277 -14.59 5.72 -6.73
CA SER A 277 -16.02 6.05 -6.89
C SER A 277 -16.46 7.29 -6.08
N ARG A 278 -15.61 7.77 -5.17
CA ARG A 278 -15.86 8.91 -4.26
C ARG A 278 -14.80 10.01 -4.39
N GLU A 279 -14.03 10.01 -5.48
CA GLU A 279 -12.90 10.92 -5.69
C GLU A 279 -13.34 12.40 -5.67
N GLY A 280 -14.54 12.70 -6.15
CA GLY A 280 -15.10 14.06 -6.19
C GLY A 280 -15.36 14.67 -4.82
N ASP A 281 -15.55 13.84 -3.78
CA ASP A 281 -15.85 14.30 -2.42
C ASP A 281 -14.69 14.07 -1.45
N ILE A 282 -13.53 13.61 -1.95
CA ILE A 282 -12.43 13.08 -1.13
C ILE A 282 -11.90 14.06 -0.06
N GLU A 283 -12.11 15.37 -0.24
CA GLU A 283 -11.81 16.41 0.74
C GLU A 283 -12.61 16.29 2.05
N ASN A 284 -13.68 15.48 2.05
CA ASN A 284 -14.53 15.21 3.19
C ASN A 284 -14.14 13.91 3.92
N CYS A 285 -13.12 13.17 3.46
CA CYS A 285 -12.59 11.99 4.15
C CYS A 285 -11.62 12.40 5.26
N VAL A 286 -11.97 12.09 6.51
CA VAL A 286 -11.21 12.45 7.70
C VAL A 286 -10.03 11.52 7.92
N ALA A 287 -10.25 10.21 7.83
CA ALA A 287 -9.23 9.20 8.09
C ALA A 287 -9.65 7.80 7.61
N HIS A 288 -8.67 6.90 7.52
CA HIS A 288 -8.85 5.47 7.25
C HIS A 288 -8.36 4.64 8.45
N ILE A 289 -9.14 3.66 8.91
CA ILE A 289 -8.71 2.61 9.84
C ILE A 289 -8.74 1.27 9.10
N GLU A 290 -7.61 0.58 9.03
CA GLU A 290 -7.51 -0.77 8.49
C GLU A 290 -7.30 -1.78 9.63
N ILE A 291 -7.96 -2.94 9.52
CA ILE A 291 -7.84 -4.05 10.45
C ILE A 291 -7.43 -5.26 9.63
N ASP A 292 -6.17 -5.69 9.76
CA ASP A 292 -5.63 -6.77 8.94
C ASP A 292 -4.51 -7.56 9.66
N ASP A 293 -4.52 -8.88 9.47
CA ASP A 293 -3.73 -9.89 10.17
C ASP A 293 -3.82 -9.77 11.69
N ILE A 294 -5.04 -9.91 12.24
CA ILE A 294 -5.28 -9.90 13.70
C ILE A 294 -5.65 -11.30 14.21
N GLY A 295 -5.46 -11.51 15.51
CA GLY A 295 -5.72 -12.79 16.16
C GLY A 295 -4.55 -13.76 16.09
N ASN A 296 -3.36 -13.35 15.67
CA ASN A 296 -2.22 -14.28 15.59
C ASN A 296 -1.68 -14.66 16.99
N PHE A 297 -1.71 -15.92 17.43
CA PHE A 297 -1.27 -16.29 18.80
C PHE A 297 0.09 -15.72 19.23
N LEU A 298 1.07 -15.66 18.33
CA LEU A 298 2.43 -15.20 18.65
C LEU A 298 2.69 -13.76 18.21
N GLY A 299 1.80 -13.17 17.42
CA GLY A 299 1.96 -11.82 16.90
C GLY A 299 1.71 -10.75 17.95
N MET A 300 2.53 -9.71 17.92
CA MET A 300 2.44 -8.58 18.84
C MET A 300 1.60 -7.47 18.19
N PRO A 301 0.62 -6.88 18.90
CA PRO A 301 -0.20 -5.83 18.34
C PRO A 301 0.63 -4.58 18.03
N GLU A 302 0.55 -4.14 16.77
CA GLU A 302 1.18 -2.94 16.27
C GLU A 302 0.17 -2.07 15.52
N ILE A 303 0.40 -0.75 15.56
CA ILE A 303 -0.32 0.24 14.77
C ILE A 303 0.66 0.88 13.80
N ASP A 304 0.59 0.43 12.55
CA ASP A 304 1.21 1.14 11.43
C ASP A 304 0.35 2.37 11.12
N TRP A 305 0.98 3.52 10.90
CA TRP A 305 0.22 4.75 10.67
C TRP A 305 0.98 5.75 9.79
N ALA A 306 0.21 6.62 9.16
CA ALA A 306 0.76 7.81 8.54
C ALA A 306 -0.26 8.95 8.59
N GLY A 307 0.23 10.16 8.84
CA GLY A 307 -0.60 11.34 8.94
C GLY A 307 0.06 12.46 9.75
N PRO A 308 -0.71 13.54 9.99
CA PRO A 308 -0.33 14.62 10.90
C PRO A 308 -0.25 14.13 12.36
N ASP A 309 0.52 14.77 13.24
CA ASP A 309 0.61 14.34 14.63
C ASP A 309 -0.69 14.57 15.40
N ALA A 310 -1.52 15.53 14.98
CA ALA A 310 -2.88 15.69 15.52
C ALA A 310 -3.72 14.41 15.33
N PHE A 311 -3.57 13.72 14.20
CA PHE A 311 -4.19 12.42 13.96
C PHE A 311 -3.58 11.35 14.86
N LEU A 312 -2.25 11.26 14.94
CA LEU A 312 -1.58 10.28 15.82
C LEU A 312 -2.01 10.43 17.28
N LYS A 313 -2.09 11.66 17.79
CA LYS A 313 -2.51 11.93 19.18
C LYS A 313 -3.89 11.33 19.45
N LYS A 314 -4.84 11.46 18.51
CA LYS A 314 -6.18 10.87 18.63
C LYS A 314 -6.14 9.34 18.69
N VAL A 315 -5.33 8.69 17.85
CA VAL A 315 -5.17 7.23 17.86
C VAL A 315 -4.47 6.75 19.14
N ARG A 316 -3.43 7.44 19.59
CA ARG A 316 -2.72 7.14 20.85
C ARG A 316 -3.62 7.27 22.07
N MET A 317 -4.50 8.27 22.11
CA MET A 317 -5.49 8.40 23.19
C MET A 317 -6.48 7.24 23.19
N ALA A 318 -6.92 6.75 22.02
CA ALA A 318 -7.76 5.56 21.95
C ALA A 318 -7.03 4.31 22.48
N ALA A 319 -5.71 4.25 22.30
CA ALA A 319 -4.83 3.17 22.74
C ALA A 319 -4.19 3.37 24.13
N GLU A 320 -4.62 4.37 24.93
CA GLU A 320 -3.91 4.80 26.14
C GLU A 320 -3.66 3.71 27.20
N ASN A 321 -4.48 2.65 27.21
CA ASN A 321 -4.40 1.52 28.14
C ASN A 321 -3.85 0.25 27.48
N THR A 322 -3.16 0.38 26.35
CA THR A 322 -2.55 -0.75 25.64
C THR A 322 -1.05 -0.60 25.56
N SER A 323 -0.36 -1.69 25.26
CA SER A 323 1.09 -1.72 25.03
C SER A 323 1.44 -1.76 23.54
N TYR A 324 0.54 -1.28 22.67
CA TYR A 324 0.70 -1.40 21.23
C TYR A 324 1.89 -0.58 20.74
N LEU A 325 2.69 -1.15 19.84
CA LEU A 325 3.74 -0.40 19.17
C LEU A 325 3.13 0.49 18.09
N PHE A 326 3.79 1.60 17.77
CA PHE A 326 3.33 2.56 16.78
C PHE A 326 4.46 2.83 15.80
N ASN A 327 4.29 2.38 14.57
CA ASN A 327 5.30 2.49 13.53
C ASN A 327 4.80 3.44 12.43
N ARG A 328 5.64 4.41 12.06
CA ARG A 328 5.28 5.32 10.96
C ARG A 328 5.61 4.64 9.62
N LYS A 329 4.61 4.48 8.75
CA LYS A 329 4.76 3.85 7.43
C LYS A 329 4.21 4.75 6.33
N ASN A 330 5.09 5.46 5.64
CA ASN A 330 4.69 6.51 4.69
C ASN A 330 4.58 6.04 3.22
N LEU A 331 4.71 4.74 2.99
CA LEU A 331 4.57 4.16 1.65
C LEU A 331 3.21 3.46 1.51
N PRO A 332 2.55 3.56 0.34
CA PRO A 332 1.32 2.83 0.07
C PRO A 332 1.55 1.31 0.10
N SER A 333 0.64 0.59 0.76
CA SER A 333 0.47 -0.86 0.70
C SER A 333 -0.93 -1.23 1.19
N CYS A 334 -1.41 -2.45 0.92
CA CYS A 334 -2.69 -2.97 1.42
C CYS A 334 -3.85 -1.99 1.18
N ASP A 335 -4.92 -2.02 1.98
CA ASP A 335 -6.07 -1.15 1.75
C ASP A 335 -5.83 0.31 2.15
N HIS A 336 -5.01 0.57 3.18
CA HIS A 336 -4.58 1.92 3.54
C HIS A 336 -3.84 2.63 2.41
N GLY A 337 -3.21 1.87 1.51
CA GLY A 337 -2.50 2.37 0.33
C GLY A 337 -3.34 3.33 -0.50
N ALA A 338 -4.64 3.03 -0.69
CA ALA A 338 -5.54 3.90 -1.41
C ALA A 338 -5.80 5.24 -0.69
N ALA A 339 -5.78 5.25 0.65
CA ALA A 339 -5.95 6.45 1.46
C ALA A 339 -4.70 7.35 1.44
N ILE A 340 -3.50 6.79 1.72
CA ILE A 340 -2.26 7.58 1.73
C ILE A 340 -1.93 8.14 0.33
N LYS A 341 -2.25 7.42 -0.75
CA LYS A 341 -2.13 7.95 -2.13
C LYS A 341 -2.89 9.25 -2.35
N ARG A 342 -3.98 9.45 -1.59
CA ARG A 342 -4.87 10.62 -1.63
C ARG A 342 -4.60 11.65 -0.53
N GLY A 343 -3.54 11.44 0.27
CA GLY A 343 -3.17 12.32 1.38
C GLY A 343 -4.11 12.20 2.58
N ILE A 344 -4.86 11.10 2.70
CA ILE A 344 -5.78 10.83 3.83
C ILE A 344 -5.01 10.09 4.91
N PRO A 345 -4.99 10.57 6.16
CA PRO A 345 -4.28 9.90 7.23
C PRO A 345 -4.91 8.53 7.53
N TYR A 346 -4.08 7.58 7.93
CA TYR A 346 -4.53 6.23 8.24
C TYR A 346 -3.85 5.64 9.46
N MET A 347 -4.52 4.64 10.05
CA MET A 347 -3.92 3.66 10.94
C MET A 347 -4.27 2.24 10.45
N TRP A 348 -3.39 1.29 10.68
CA TRP A 348 -3.56 -0.12 10.40
C TRP A 348 -3.21 -0.90 11.67
N LEU A 349 -4.18 -1.61 12.24
CA LEU A 349 -3.96 -2.53 13.36
C LEU A 349 -3.64 -3.92 12.80
N THR A 350 -2.50 -4.47 13.23
CA THR A 350 -2.04 -5.80 12.85
C THR A 350 -1.30 -6.48 14.00
N ASP A 351 -1.20 -7.81 13.96
CA ASP A 351 -0.35 -8.60 14.84
C ASP A 351 0.98 -8.89 14.17
N ALA A 352 1.95 -8.01 14.39
CA ALA A 352 3.26 -8.13 13.78
C ALA A 352 4.04 -9.36 14.26
N LEU A 353 4.67 -10.01 13.30
CA LEU A 353 5.58 -11.12 13.48
C LEU A 353 6.76 -10.96 12.53
N PHE A 354 7.97 -11.12 13.06
CA PHE A 354 9.19 -11.09 12.24
C PHE A 354 9.22 -12.24 11.23
N GLU A 355 8.89 -13.46 11.69
CA GLU A 355 8.69 -14.63 10.83
C GLU A 355 7.21 -14.99 10.82
N ARG A 356 6.64 -15.12 9.62
CA ARG A 356 5.21 -15.42 9.41
C ARG A 356 5.07 -16.80 8.75
N PRO A 357 5.24 -17.91 9.49
CA PRO A 357 5.37 -19.25 8.89
C PRO A 357 4.11 -19.78 8.22
N VAL A 358 2.92 -19.29 8.63
CA VAL A 358 1.63 -19.71 8.08
C VAL A 358 1.05 -18.73 7.04
N TYR A 359 1.76 -17.62 6.78
CA TYR A 359 1.19 -16.51 6.04
C TYR A 359 1.02 -16.81 4.55
N HIS A 360 -0.18 -16.56 4.01
CA HIS A 360 -0.61 -16.92 2.67
C HIS A 360 -0.41 -18.41 2.35
N SER A 361 -0.65 -19.29 3.31
CA SER A 361 -0.49 -20.74 3.14
C SER A 361 -1.71 -21.51 3.65
N PRO A 362 -1.84 -22.81 3.33
CA PRO A 362 -2.93 -23.66 3.85
C PRO A 362 -3.02 -23.70 5.39
N GLU A 363 -1.93 -23.39 6.08
CA GLU A 363 -1.83 -23.36 7.53
C GLU A 363 -2.39 -22.08 8.16
N ASP A 364 -2.73 -21.05 7.38
CA ASP A 364 -3.51 -19.91 7.87
C ASP A 364 -4.97 -20.33 8.09
N ASN A 365 -5.21 -20.96 9.24
CA ASN A 365 -6.48 -21.50 9.67
C ASN A 365 -6.72 -21.22 11.17
N ILE A 366 -7.88 -21.66 11.68
CA ILE A 366 -8.31 -21.35 13.05
C ILE A 366 -7.38 -21.90 14.15
N ASP A 367 -6.53 -22.90 13.87
CA ASP A 367 -5.65 -23.49 14.89
C ASP A 367 -4.59 -22.48 15.37
N PHE A 368 -4.27 -21.49 14.54
CA PHE A 368 -3.32 -20.41 14.85
C PHE A 368 -4.00 -19.09 15.25
N PHE A 369 -5.32 -19.10 15.44
CA PHE A 369 -6.12 -17.92 15.76
C PHE A 369 -6.50 -17.83 17.25
N ASP A 370 -6.06 -16.76 17.91
CA ASP A 370 -6.40 -16.40 19.27
C ASP A 370 -7.65 -15.50 19.33
N PHE A 371 -8.80 -16.13 19.60
CA PHE A 371 -10.07 -15.44 19.74
C PHE A 371 -10.16 -14.50 20.95
N GLU A 372 -9.47 -14.79 22.06
CA GLU A 372 -9.47 -13.88 23.21
C GLU A 372 -8.69 -12.61 22.89
N LYS A 373 -7.52 -12.78 22.28
CA LYS A 373 -6.70 -11.65 21.83
C LYS A 373 -7.43 -10.82 20.79
N ALA A 374 -7.98 -11.42 19.74
CA ALA A 374 -8.76 -10.71 18.73
C ALA A 374 -9.94 -9.94 19.36
N ALA A 375 -10.69 -10.57 20.28
CA ALA A 375 -11.80 -9.91 20.96
C ALA A 375 -11.36 -8.71 21.82
N SER A 376 -10.13 -8.73 22.36
CA SER A 376 -9.60 -7.61 23.16
C SER A 376 -9.42 -6.33 22.35
N TYR A 377 -9.20 -6.42 21.03
CA TYR A 377 -8.98 -5.27 20.15
C TYR A 377 -10.24 -4.44 19.93
N PHE A 378 -11.42 -5.03 20.16
CA PHE A 378 -12.70 -4.35 19.99
C PHE A 378 -12.81 -3.05 20.79
N GLN A 379 -12.30 -3.03 22.04
CA GLN A 379 -12.37 -1.84 22.88
C GLN A 379 -11.55 -0.68 22.31
N PHE A 380 -10.33 -0.96 21.85
CA PHE A 380 -9.47 0.01 21.21
C PHE A 380 -10.08 0.51 19.89
N LEU A 381 -10.48 -0.42 19.02
CA LEU A 381 -11.03 -0.08 17.70
C LEU A 381 -12.31 0.76 17.82
N SER A 382 -13.20 0.42 18.75
CA SER A 382 -14.42 1.22 18.99
C SER A 382 -14.08 2.65 19.41
N LYS A 383 -13.12 2.84 20.33
CA LYS A 383 -12.64 4.17 20.73
C LYS A 383 -11.98 4.92 19.58
N ALA A 384 -11.18 4.25 18.75
CA ALA A 384 -10.52 4.86 17.61
C ALA A 384 -11.53 5.34 16.57
N VAL A 385 -12.51 4.51 16.22
CA VAL A 385 -13.61 4.85 15.31
C VAL A 385 -14.40 6.05 15.84
N GLU A 386 -14.82 6.05 17.12
CA GLU A 386 -15.56 7.16 17.73
C GLU A 386 -14.74 8.47 17.74
N SER A 387 -13.47 8.39 18.15
CA SER A 387 -12.55 9.52 18.20
C SER A 387 -12.37 10.17 16.82
N LEU A 388 -12.18 9.36 15.76
CA LEU A 388 -12.02 9.86 14.41
C LEU A 388 -13.35 10.29 13.77
N ALA A 389 -14.46 9.61 14.05
CA ALA A 389 -15.80 9.99 13.60
C ALA A 389 -16.27 11.33 14.21
N SER A 390 -15.70 11.73 15.35
CA SER A 390 -15.94 13.05 15.97
C SER A 390 -15.00 14.16 15.49
N SER A 391 -13.94 13.80 14.75
CA SER A 391 -12.85 14.70 14.38
C SER A 391 -13.19 15.60 13.18
N GLU A 392 -12.46 16.71 13.07
CA GLU A 392 -12.43 17.54 11.87
C GLU A 392 -11.44 16.96 10.85
N ILE A 393 -11.46 17.46 9.61
CA ILE A 393 -10.49 17.06 8.59
C ILE A 393 -9.10 17.49 9.07
N PHE A 394 -8.16 16.54 9.10
CA PHE A 394 -6.75 16.84 9.31
C PHE A 394 -6.19 17.46 8.04
N TYR A 395 -5.49 18.60 8.16
CA TYR A 395 -4.95 19.35 7.01
C TYR A 395 -5.99 19.62 5.91
N PRO A 396 -7.00 20.48 6.18
CA PRO A 396 -8.13 20.72 5.30
C PRO A 396 -7.73 21.36 3.95
N TYR A 397 -8.67 21.26 3.01
CA TYR A 397 -8.59 21.91 1.70
C TYR A 397 -8.95 23.39 1.87
N VAL A 398 -7.99 24.28 1.62
CA VAL A 398 -8.12 25.73 1.84
C VAL A 398 -8.37 26.43 0.51
N ARG A 399 -9.52 27.11 0.40
CA ARG A 399 -9.89 27.88 -0.79
C ARG A 399 -9.73 29.38 -0.53
N GLU A 400 -8.92 30.05 -1.34
CA GLU A 400 -8.74 31.51 -1.31
C GLU A 400 -8.93 32.06 -2.74
N GLY A 401 -10.12 32.59 -3.05
CA GLY A 401 -10.46 33.03 -4.40
C GLY A 401 -10.48 31.86 -5.40
N ASN A 402 -9.62 31.91 -6.41
CA ASN A 402 -9.43 30.83 -7.39
C ASN A 402 -8.35 29.82 -7.00
N LEU A 403 -7.70 29.99 -5.84
CA LEU A 403 -6.65 29.10 -5.34
C LEU A 403 -7.27 28.00 -4.47
N LEU A 404 -6.83 26.76 -4.69
CA LEU A 404 -7.09 25.64 -3.80
C LEU A 404 -5.77 25.09 -3.27
N ILE A 405 -5.51 25.23 -1.97
CA ILE A 405 -4.35 24.67 -1.30
C ILE A 405 -4.77 23.40 -0.56
N ARG A 406 -4.08 22.29 -0.79
CA ARG A 406 -4.41 20.98 -0.22
C ARG A 406 -3.17 20.14 0.06
N PRO A 407 -3.27 19.08 0.89
CA PRO A 407 -2.22 18.06 0.95
C PRO A 407 -1.89 17.51 -0.44
N ALA A 408 -0.61 17.22 -0.66
CA ALA A 408 -0.17 16.53 -1.87
C ALA A 408 -0.69 15.09 -1.91
N ARG A 409 -0.83 14.57 -3.12
CA ARG A 409 -1.19 13.20 -3.46
C ARG A 409 -0.04 12.57 -4.22
N PHE A 410 0.03 11.24 -4.25
CA PHE A 410 1.04 10.55 -5.06
C PHE A 410 0.88 10.82 -6.56
N SER A 411 -0.34 11.10 -7.03
CA SER A 411 -0.61 11.53 -8.40
C SER A 411 -0.03 12.91 -8.74
N ASP A 412 0.28 13.75 -7.76
CA ASP A 412 0.82 15.10 -7.99
C ASP A 412 2.32 15.07 -8.33
N LEU A 413 3.00 13.92 -8.17
CA LEU A 413 4.46 13.81 -8.33
C LEU A 413 4.96 14.30 -9.70
N SER A 414 4.23 13.99 -10.77
CA SER A 414 4.58 14.45 -12.13
C SER A 414 4.48 15.97 -12.26
N SER A 415 3.41 16.57 -11.72
CA SER A 415 3.20 18.02 -11.74
C SER A 415 4.24 18.73 -10.87
N ILE A 416 4.53 18.20 -9.68
CA ILE A 416 5.58 18.69 -8.79
C ILE A 416 6.93 18.66 -9.50
N PHE A 417 7.28 17.56 -10.16
CA PHE A 417 8.53 17.43 -10.92
C PHE A 417 8.65 18.50 -12.02
N GLU A 418 7.60 18.72 -12.80
CA GLU A 418 7.61 19.74 -13.87
C GLU A 418 7.72 21.17 -13.32
N ILE A 419 7.00 21.49 -12.25
CA ILE A 419 7.15 22.78 -11.55
C ILE A 419 8.59 22.95 -11.05
N ASN A 420 9.18 21.90 -10.49
CA ASN A 420 10.55 21.93 -9.96
C ASN A 420 11.56 22.26 -11.06
N LYS A 421 11.45 21.57 -12.20
CA LYS A 421 12.29 21.77 -13.39
C LYS A 421 12.21 23.19 -13.93
N GLN A 422 11.01 23.78 -13.96
CA GLN A 422 10.79 25.12 -14.49
C GLN A 422 11.17 26.23 -13.51
N ALA A 423 10.85 26.07 -12.22
CA ALA A 423 11.01 27.11 -11.20
C ALA A 423 12.43 27.20 -10.64
N PHE A 424 13.14 26.07 -10.46
CA PHE A 424 14.44 26.06 -9.79
C PHE A 424 15.67 26.10 -10.71
N GLY A 425 15.50 26.15 -12.04
CA GLY A 425 16.61 26.16 -12.99
C GLY A 425 17.78 27.08 -12.61
N PRO A 426 17.54 28.38 -12.38
CA PRO A 426 18.59 29.34 -12.03
C PRO A 426 19.17 29.20 -10.61
N VAL A 427 18.50 28.46 -9.71
CA VAL A 427 18.76 28.41 -8.26
C VAL A 427 18.92 26.98 -7.74
N SER A 428 19.27 26.03 -8.61
CA SER A 428 19.52 24.64 -8.27
C SER A 428 21.00 24.38 -8.05
N MET A 429 21.38 23.81 -6.90
CA MET A 429 22.78 23.42 -6.63
C MET A 429 23.30 22.40 -7.65
N ALA A 430 22.43 21.48 -8.12
CA ALA A 430 22.81 20.52 -9.17
C ALA A 430 23.15 21.24 -10.48
N ARG A 431 22.40 22.28 -10.84
CA ARG A 431 22.69 23.11 -12.01
C ARG A 431 23.99 23.89 -11.84
N MET A 432 24.19 24.52 -10.68
CA MET A 432 25.41 25.25 -10.38
C MET A 432 26.65 24.34 -10.42
N ALA A 433 26.51 23.08 -10.01
CA ALA A 433 27.58 22.09 -10.12
C ALA A 433 27.87 21.72 -11.58
N GLU A 434 26.85 21.48 -12.41
CA GLU A 434 27.05 21.27 -13.86
C GLU A 434 27.78 22.46 -14.50
N ASP A 435 27.32 23.69 -14.22
CA ASP A 435 27.92 24.91 -14.75
C ASP A 435 29.38 25.09 -14.26
N PHE A 436 29.69 24.70 -13.02
CA PHE A 436 31.05 24.73 -12.46
C PHE A 436 32.00 23.74 -13.15
N PHE A 437 31.55 22.51 -13.41
CA PHE A 437 32.39 21.48 -14.05
C PHE A 437 32.42 21.58 -15.58
N GLY A 438 31.48 22.33 -16.17
CA GLY A 438 31.30 22.47 -17.61
C GLY A 438 30.75 21.20 -18.28
N GLU A 439 30.16 20.28 -17.52
CA GLU A 439 29.69 18.98 -18.00
C GLU A 439 28.47 18.48 -17.21
N LYS A 440 27.72 17.54 -17.78
CA LYS A 440 26.66 16.85 -17.06
C LYS A 440 27.27 15.94 -16.00
N LEU A 441 26.63 15.90 -14.84
CA LEU A 441 27.01 14.96 -13.79
C LEU A 441 26.34 13.61 -14.08
N GLY A 442 27.13 12.52 -14.14
CA GLY A 442 26.62 11.15 -14.28
C GLY A 442 25.68 10.91 -15.46
N ASP A 443 25.90 11.61 -16.58
CA ASP A 443 25.10 11.56 -17.82
C ASP A 443 23.59 11.86 -17.66
N LYS A 444 23.19 12.44 -16.52
CA LYS A 444 21.81 12.88 -16.25
C LYS A 444 21.70 14.40 -16.34
N ASN A 445 20.50 14.92 -16.50
CA ASN A 445 20.30 16.37 -16.42
C ASN A 445 20.17 16.78 -14.95
N TRP A 446 20.58 18.00 -14.60
CA TRP A 446 20.47 18.53 -13.23
C TRP A 446 19.05 18.38 -12.62
N TYR A 447 18.01 18.51 -13.44
CA TYR A 447 16.61 18.42 -13.00
C TYR A 447 16.21 16.99 -12.65
N ASP A 448 16.89 15.97 -13.17
CA ASP A 448 16.66 14.57 -12.80
C ASP A 448 17.12 14.33 -11.35
N TYR A 449 18.24 14.94 -10.94
CA TYR A 449 18.71 14.90 -9.55
C TYR A 449 17.79 15.65 -8.61
N LYS A 450 17.47 16.91 -8.93
CA LYS A 450 16.58 17.75 -8.11
C LYS A 450 15.17 17.15 -7.99
N GLY A 451 14.67 16.58 -9.09
CA GLY A 451 13.39 15.89 -9.10
C GLY A 451 13.41 14.61 -8.29
N ALA A 452 14.50 13.84 -8.31
CA ALA A 452 14.68 12.67 -7.46
C ALA A 452 14.66 13.04 -5.96
N ASP A 453 15.31 14.14 -5.57
CA ASP A 453 15.26 14.63 -4.18
C ASP A 453 13.83 14.90 -3.70
N VAL A 454 13.03 15.56 -4.54
CA VAL A 454 11.63 15.87 -4.20
C VAL A 454 10.76 14.63 -4.24
N ALA A 455 10.95 13.73 -5.21
CA ALA A 455 10.26 12.44 -5.23
C ALA A 455 10.57 11.62 -3.96
N ASN A 456 11.83 11.62 -3.51
CA ASN A 456 12.25 10.97 -2.27
C ASN A 456 11.60 11.63 -1.04
N GLN A 457 11.46 12.96 -1.02
CA GLN A 457 10.75 13.66 0.04
C GLN A 457 9.25 13.31 0.06
N CYS A 458 8.61 13.21 -1.10
CA CYS A 458 7.22 12.78 -1.17
C CYS A 458 7.03 11.34 -0.69
N ARG A 459 7.93 10.43 -1.09
CA ARG A 459 7.92 9.03 -0.65
C ARG A 459 8.24 8.89 0.83
N SER A 460 9.07 9.78 1.38
CA SER A 460 9.43 9.74 2.80
C SER A 460 8.28 10.22 3.68
N ASN A 461 7.53 11.26 3.28
CA ASN A 461 6.33 11.70 3.98
C ASN A 461 5.47 12.65 3.11
N ILE A 462 4.42 12.13 2.47
CA ILE A 462 3.52 12.94 1.63
C ILE A 462 2.77 14.04 2.40
N TYR A 463 2.52 13.85 3.70
CA TYR A 463 1.79 14.81 4.54
C TYR A 463 2.57 16.10 4.84
N GLN A 464 3.87 16.07 4.59
CA GLN A 464 4.76 17.23 4.70
C GLN A 464 4.77 18.10 3.44
N ILE A 465 3.90 17.82 2.48
CA ILE A 465 3.86 18.48 1.19
C ILE A 465 2.46 19.01 0.92
N ILE A 466 2.41 20.25 0.48
CA ILE A 466 1.19 20.89 -0.01
C ILE A 466 1.33 21.27 -1.46
N VAL A 467 0.20 21.29 -2.16
CA VAL A 467 0.09 21.81 -3.52
C VAL A 467 -0.95 22.93 -3.57
N CYS A 468 -0.77 23.85 -4.53
CA CYS A 468 -1.79 24.81 -4.92
C CYS A 468 -2.31 24.45 -6.31
N GLU A 469 -3.63 24.41 -6.45
CA GLU A 469 -4.31 24.28 -7.71
C GLU A 469 -4.96 25.58 -8.16
N VAL A 470 -5.00 25.78 -9.48
CA VAL A 470 -5.81 26.78 -10.16
C VAL A 470 -6.52 26.08 -11.31
N ALA A 471 -7.87 26.11 -11.30
CA ALA A 471 -8.70 25.40 -12.30
C ALA A 471 -8.23 23.95 -12.51
N THR A 472 -8.13 23.19 -11.41
CA THR A 472 -7.69 21.77 -11.34
C THR A 472 -6.26 21.46 -11.78
N ARG A 473 -5.48 22.44 -12.24
CA ARG A 473 -4.05 22.27 -12.51
C ARG A 473 -3.25 22.57 -11.26
N VAL A 474 -2.36 21.67 -10.86
CA VAL A 474 -1.33 21.95 -9.84
C VAL A 474 -0.34 22.97 -10.43
N VAL A 475 -0.23 24.13 -9.78
CA VAL A 475 0.61 25.27 -10.24
C VAL A 475 1.67 25.68 -9.22
N ALA A 476 1.64 25.12 -8.01
CA ALA A 476 2.67 25.33 -7.01
C ALA A 476 2.75 24.14 -6.05
N TYR A 477 3.89 23.96 -5.42
CA TYR A 477 4.04 23.05 -4.30
C TYR A 477 5.00 23.63 -3.27
N ALA A 478 4.83 23.22 -2.02
CA ALA A 478 5.76 23.54 -0.96
C ALA A 478 5.92 22.37 0.01
N THR A 479 7.09 22.30 0.64
CA THR A 479 7.48 21.19 1.50
C THR A 479 7.86 21.69 2.88
N ALA A 480 7.65 20.87 3.89
CA ALA A 480 8.01 21.11 5.27
C ALA A 480 8.78 19.91 5.85
N SER A 481 9.49 20.12 6.94
CA SER A 481 10.02 19.04 7.78
C SER A 481 9.91 19.45 9.25
N TYR A 482 9.83 18.45 10.14
CA TYR A 482 9.54 18.66 11.56
C TYR A 482 10.65 18.02 12.39
N ASP A 483 11.46 18.83 13.07
CA ASP A 483 12.45 18.38 14.05
C ASP A 483 11.82 18.48 15.45
N PHE A 484 11.10 17.42 15.83
CA PHE A 484 10.42 17.34 17.13
C PHE A 484 11.40 17.41 18.31
N ALA A 485 12.62 16.90 18.15
CA ALA A 485 13.62 16.92 19.21
C ALA A 485 14.11 18.34 19.52
N LYS A 486 14.28 19.17 18.49
CA LYS A 486 14.64 20.59 18.65
C LYS A 486 13.43 21.51 18.83
N GLY A 487 12.23 21.02 18.52
CA GLY A 487 11.01 21.83 18.43
C GLY A 487 11.10 22.90 17.35
N ILE A 488 11.74 22.60 16.22
CA ILE A 488 11.88 23.51 15.07
C ILE A 488 11.26 22.84 13.84
N ALA A 489 10.39 23.57 13.14
CA ALA A 489 9.88 23.17 11.84
C ALA A 489 10.63 23.91 10.73
N GLU A 490 11.06 23.21 9.69
CA GLU A 490 11.78 23.78 8.55
C GLU A 490 10.89 23.80 7.30
N ILE A 491 10.84 24.95 6.65
CA ILE A 491 10.23 25.09 5.33
C ILE A 491 11.31 24.76 4.30
N GLY A 492 11.04 23.77 3.47
CA GLY A 492 11.92 23.32 2.41
C GLY A 492 11.65 24.05 1.09
N ASN A 493 11.53 23.28 0.01
CA ASN A 493 11.18 23.80 -1.31
C ASN A 493 9.83 24.53 -1.27
N ASN A 494 9.75 25.68 -1.95
CA ASN A 494 8.51 26.42 -2.20
C ASN A 494 8.58 26.97 -3.62
N ALA A 495 7.88 26.33 -4.55
CA ALA A 495 7.93 26.69 -5.96
C ALA A 495 6.55 26.96 -6.54
N VAL A 496 6.51 27.97 -7.41
CA VAL A 496 5.35 28.35 -8.20
C VAL A 496 5.77 28.29 -9.66
N ASP A 497 4.95 27.62 -10.47
CA ASP A 497 5.05 27.59 -11.93
C ASP A 497 5.26 29.02 -12.46
N PRO A 498 6.27 29.27 -13.32
CA PRO A 498 6.60 30.60 -13.82
C PRO A 498 5.41 31.38 -14.38
N ASP A 499 4.46 30.72 -15.05
CA ASP A 499 3.28 31.37 -15.64
C ASP A 499 2.29 31.90 -14.58
N PHE A 500 2.43 31.43 -13.34
CA PHE A 500 1.56 31.75 -12.21
C PHE A 500 2.26 32.59 -11.12
N GLN A 501 3.53 32.96 -11.32
CA GLN A 501 4.27 33.82 -10.40
C GLN A 501 3.71 35.24 -10.32
N GLY A 502 4.04 35.95 -9.24
CA GLY A 502 3.54 37.32 -8.98
C GLY A 502 2.07 37.42 -8.54
N ARG A 503 1.35 36.28 -8.44
CA ARG A 503 -0.08 36.23 -8.09
C ARG A 503 -0.36 35.97 -6.60
N GLY A 504 0.65 36.09 -5.74
CA GLY A 504 0.51 35.85 -4.29
C GLY A 504 0.50 34.38 -3.85
N ILE A 505 0.57 33.41 -4.78
CA ILE A 505 0.51 31.97 -4.50
C ILE A 505 1.60 31.53 -3.50
N GLY A 506 2.86 31.93 -3.72
CA GLY A 506 3.95 31.56 -2.82
C GLY A 506 3.74 32.06 -1.38
N LYS A 507 3.10 33.22 -1.20
CA LYS A 507 2.73 33.74 0.13
C LYS A 507 1.60 32.93 0.76
N ALA A 508 0.59 32.53 -0.03
CA ALA A 508 -0.51 31.72 0.44
C ALA A 508 -0.04 30.32 0.89
N MET A 509 0.87 29.69 0.13
CA MET A 509 1.50 28.41 0.48
C MET A 509 2.28 28.50 1.81
N GLN A 510 3.06 29.57 1.99
CA GLN A 510 3.80 29.82 3.24
C GLN A 510 2.87 30.00 4.45
N LYS A 511 1.78 30.75 4.28
CA LYS A 511 0.76 30.93 5.32
C LYS A 511 0.13 29.59 5.72
N GLU A 512 -0.18 28.73 4.75
CA GLU A 512 -0.75 27.41 5.04
C GLU A 512 0.26 26.47 5.73
N ILE A 513 1.53 26.46 5.29
CA ILE A 513 2.57 25.68 5.98
C ILE A 513 2.73 26.15 7.43
N ALA A 514 2.79 27.46 7.67
CA ALA A 514 2.90 28.02 9.01
C ALA A 514 1.69 27.65 9.88
N ARG A 515 0.47 27.67 9.32
CA ARG A 515 -0.75 27.22 9.99
C ARG A 515 -0.65 25.75 10.40
N ARG A 516 -0.19 24.87 9.51
CA ARG A 516 0.01 23.44 9.82
C ARG A 516 1.09 23.23 10.89
N MET A 517 2.18 23.98 10.82
CA MET A 517 3.25 23.91 11.84
C MET A 517 2.73 24.30 13.22
N ASP A 518 1.87 25.33 13.31
CA ASP A 518 1.18 25.70 14.55
C ASP A 518 0.24 24.59 15.05
N GLU A 519 -0.55 23.98 14.15
CA GLU A 519 -1.40 22.81 14.48
C GLU A 519 -0.60 21.62 15.04
N GLU A 520 0.61 21.40 14.52
CA GLU A 520 1.53 20.35 14.97
C GLU A 520 2.24 20.72 16.29
N GLY A 521 2.09 21.96 16.76
CA GLY A 521 2.64 22.47 18.04
C GLY A 521 4.02 23.12 17.93
N PHE A 522 4.47 23.49 16.73
CA PHE A 522 5.73 24.17 16.52
C PHE A 522 5.59 25.68 16.61
N THR A 523 6.42 26.30 17.46
CA THR A 523 6.50 27.77 17.61
C THR A 523 7.77 28.37 17.02
N LYS A 524 8.66 27.55 16.44
CA LYS A 524 9.95 27.97 15.87
C LYS A 524 10.03 27.48 14.44
N LEU A 525 10.18 28.43 13.51
CA LEU A 525 10.24 28.16 12.08
C LEU A 525 11.63 28.49 11.53
N LYS A 526 12.13 27.63 10.64
CA LYS A 526 13.37 27.83 9.90
C LYS A 526 13.06 27.77 8.41
N VAL A 527 13.78 28.56 7.62
CA VAL A 527 13.79 28.44 6.17
C VAL A 527 15.19 28.72 5.65
N SER A 528 15.58 28.02 4.59
CA SER A 528 16.91 28.13 3.97
C SER A 528 16.73 28.47 2.49
N THR A 529 17.53 29.40 1.96
CA THR A 529 17.59 29.69 0.52
C THR A 529 19.00 30.09 0.09
N LEU A 530 19.29 30.02 -1.21
CA LEU A 530 20.58 30.41 -1.77
C LEU A 530 20.74 31.92 -1.80
N SER A 531 21.98 32.40 -1.68
CA SER A 531 22.30 33.83 -1.72
C SER A 531 21.90 34.51 -3.04
N VAL A 532 21.83 33.74 -4.13
CA VAL A 532 21.40 34.21 -5.45
C VAL A 532 19.86 34.28 -5.61
N ASP A 533 19.09 33.65 -4.72
CA ASP A 533 17.63 33.66 -4.74
C ASP A 533 17.07 34.88 -3.98
N ILE A 534 17.32 36.06 -4.55
CA ILE A 534 16.88 37.35 -4.01
C ILE A 534 15.36 37.44 -3.86
N PRO A 535 14.53 36.93 -4.79
CA PRO A 535 13.08 36.92 -4.63
C PRO A 535 12.62 36.15 -3.37
N ALA A 536 13.17 34.97 -3.10
CA ALA A 536 12.83 34.21 -1.90
C ALA A 536 13.25 34.93 -0.61
N GLN A 537 14.48 35.49 -0.58
CA GLN A 537 14.97 36.26 0.58
C GLN A 537 14.01 37.40 0.96
N LYS A 538 13.56 38.20 -0.01
CA LYS A 538 12.60 39.29 0.21
C LYS A 538 11.26 38.80 0.76
N ILE A 539 10.79 37.62 0.31
CA ILE A 539 9.55 37.02 0.83
C ILE A 539 9.73 36.65 2.30
N TYR A 540 10.83 36.00 2.66
CA TYR A 540 11.08 35.58 4.04
C TYR A 540 11.25 36.78 4.98
N GLU A 541 12.02 37.79 4.60
CA GLU A 541 12.17 39.03 5.41
C GLU A 541 10.81 39.71 5.65
N LYS A 542 9.96 39.78 4.61
CA LYS A 542 8.61 40.34 4.71
C LYS A 542 7.67 39.51 5.60
N LEU A 543 7.92 38.20 5.70
CA LEU A 543 7.20 37.29 6.59
C LEU A 543 7.77 37.27 8.02
N GLY A 544 8.79 38.09 8.31
CA GLY A 544 9.37 38.24 9.65
C GLY A 544 10.51 37.28 9.97
N TYR A 545 11.02 36.53 8.99
CA TYR A 545 12.22 35.72 9.18
C TYR A 545 13.46 36.62 9.28
N VAL A 546 14.37 36.28 10.20
CA VAL A 546 15.64 36.99 10.41
C VAL A 546 16.79 36.09 9.98
N LYS A 547 17.68 36.60 9.13
CA LYS A 547 18.91 35.92 8.72
C LYS A 547 19.80 35.69 9.95
N TYR A 548 20.15 34.44 10.24
CA TYR A 548 20.96 34.08 11.40
C TYR A 548 22.35 33.49 11.04
N CYS A 549 22.51 32.86 9.88
CA CYS A 549 23.79 32.35 9.38
C CYS A 549 23.83 32.28 7.84
N GLU A 550 25.02 31.98 7.28
CA GLU A 550 25.23 31.69 5.85
C GLU A 550 25.91 30.33 5.68
N ASN A 551 25.57 29.61 4.62
CA ASN A 551 26.22 28.35 4.23
C ASN A 551 27.10 28.60 2.99
N ILE A 552 28.39 28.23 3.07
CA ILE A 552 29.36 28.35 1.96
C ILE A 552 29.69 26.94 1.45
N ASN A 553 29.52 26.71 0.14
CA ASN A 553 29.79 25.43 -0.52
C ASN A 553 31.02 25.53 -1.44
N TYR A 554 31.89 24.53 -1.42
CA TYR A 554 33.09 24.44 -2.27
C TYR A 554 33.00 23.24 -3.21
N LEU A 555 33.38 23.42 -4.48
CA LEU A 555 33.55 22.36 -5.47
C LEU A 555 35.01 22.34 -5.96
N LYS A 556 35.53 21.15 -6.26
CA LYS A 556 36.88 20.96 -6.81
C LYS A 556 36.85 19.86 -7.87
N LYS A 557 37.38 20.13 -9.06
CA LYS A 557 37.67 19.10 -10.08
C LYS A 557 39.03 18.47 -9.74
N LEU A 558 39.08 17.14 -9.67
CA LEU A 558 40.33 16.41 -9.55
C LEU A 558 40.88 16.17 -10.95
N GLU A 559 42.17 16.48 -11.15
CA GLU A 559 42.89 16.06 -12.36
C GLU A 559 43.18 14.56 -12.23
N LYS A 560 42.86 13.77 -13.26
CA LYS A 560 43.20 12.34 -13.34
C LYS A 560 44.56 12.15 -13.98
#